data_AF-A0A4Q2QP39-F1
#
_entry.id   AF-A0A4Q2QP39-F1
#
_cell.length_a   1.000
_cell.length_b   1.000
_cell.length_c   1.000
_cell.angle_alpha   90.00
_cell.angle_beta   90.00
_cell.angle_gamma   90.00
#
_symmetry.space_group_name_H-M   'P 1'
#
loop_
_entity.id
_entity.type
_entity.pdbx_description
1 polymer ?
#
loop_
_entity_poly.entity_id
_entity_poly.type
_entity_poly.pdbx_seq_one_letter_code
_entity_poly.pdbx_strand_id
1 'polypeptide(L)'
;IRRGAPGGLIFQSICGSEKGLKEFGVELAMLDEARAVCAEFNRIAGENCLYFETGQGSALSAGANFGADQVTMEARNYGLARHYDPFIVNTVVGFIGPEYLYNDRQIIRAGLEDHFMGKLSGISMGCDCCYTNH
;
A
#
# COMPACT_ATOMS: atom_id res chain seq x y z
N ILE A 1 16.72 12.50 -1.44
CA ILE A 1 17.03 12.27 -2.88
C ILE A 1 17.49 13.57 -3.56
N ARG A 2 16.66 14.62 -3.71
CA ARG A 2 17.04 15.90 -4.36
C ARG A 2 18.35 16.56 -3.86
N ARG A 3 18.76 16.28 -2.61
CA ARG A 3 20.03 16.76 -2.01
C ARG A 3 21.23 15.83 -2.23
N GLY A 4 21.16 14.91 -3.20
CA GLY A 4 22.27 14.01 -3.58
C GLY A 4 22.33 12.66 -2.87
N ALA A 5 21.39 12.34 -1.97
CA ALA A 5 21.28 11.00 -1.38
C ALA A 5 20.89 9.97 -2.47
N PRO A 6 21.51 8.76 -2.49
CA PRO A 6 21.24 7.77 -3.52
C PRO A 6 19.77 7.30 -3.47
N GLY A 7 19.03 7.52 -4.56
CA GLY A 7 17.65 7.06 -4.70
C GLY A 7 17.57 5.66 -5.27
N GLY A 8 16.82 4.78 -4.61
CA GLY A 8 16.48 3.43 -5.09
C GLY A 8 15.00 3.36 -5.45
N LEU A 9 14.18 2.86 -4.53
CA LEU A 9 12.72 2.98 -4.60
C LEU A 9 12.24 4.13 -3.70
N ILE A 10 11.14 4.79 -4.07
CA ILE A 10 10.46 5.78 -3.22
C ILE A 10 9.21 5.14 -2.64
N PHE A 11 9.15 5.12 -1.31
CA PHE A 11 8.11 4.46 -0.55
C PHE A 11 6.96 5.40 -0.17
N GLN A 12 5.73 4.88 -0.13
CA GLN A 12 4.64 5.49 0.63
C GLN A 12 3.58 4.46 1.07
N SER A 13 3.04 4.60 2.29
CA SER A 13 1.82 3.90 2.69
C SER A 13 0.60 4.57 2.08
N ILE A 14 -0.32 3.80 1.50
CA ILE A 14 -1.52 4.34 0.84
C ILE A 14 -2.80 3.82 1.48
N CYS A 15 -3.91 4.56 1.27
CA CYS A 15 -5.22 4.21 1.79
C CYS A 15 -6.31 4.36 0.72
N GLY A 16 -7.32 3.50 0.77
CA GLY A 16 -8.32 3.33 -0.29
C GLY A 16 -9.32 4.49 -0.40
N SER A 17 -9.17 5.58 0.34
CA SER A 17 -10.03 6.76 0.25
C SER A 17 -9.22 8.05 0.42
N GLU A 18 -9.72 9.15 -0.14
CA GLU A 18 -9.08 10.47 0.02
C GLU A 18 -8.95 10.87 1.49
N LYS A 19 -9.98 10.60 2.31
CA LYS A 19 -9.90 10.85 3.75
C LYS A 19 -8.78 10.03 4.40
N GLY A 20 -8.61 8.76 4.01
CA GLY A 20 -7.52 7.92 4.50
C GLY A 20 -6.15 8.42 4.07
N LEU A 21 -5.99 8.89 2.83
CA LEU A 21 -4.75 9.51 2.37
C LEU A 21 -4.43 10.78 3.17
N LYS A 22 -5.44 11.61 3.48
CA LYS A 22 -5.27 12.80 4.34
C LYS A 22 -4.84 12.45 5.75
N GLU A 23 -5.33 11.35 6.32
CA GLU A 23 -4.87 10.85 7.63
C GLU A 23 -3.38 10.50 7.61
N PHE A 24 -2.88 9.98 6.49
CA PHE A 24 -1.46 9.70 6.27
C PHE A 24 -0.64 10.94 5.85
N GLY A 25 -1.27 12.11 5.71
CA GLY A 25 -0.64 13.32 5.21
C GLY A 25 -0.23 13.25 3.74
N VAL A 26 -0.97 12.48 2.93
CA VAL A 26 -0.66 12.21 1.53
C VAL A 26 -1.65 12.89 0.60
N GLU A 27 -1.12 13.56 -0.42
CA GLU A 27 -1.87 14.03 -1.57
C GLU A 27 -1.40 13.29 -2.83
N LEU A 28 -2.29 13.11 -3.82
CA LEU A 28 -1.91 12.47 -5.09
C LEU A 28 -0.77 13.22 -5.80
N ALA A 29 -0.74 14.56 -5.68
CA ALA A 29 0.34 15.38 -6.22
C ALA A 29 1.72 15.01 -5.64
N MET A 30 1.80 14.51 -4.41
CA MET A 30 3.05 14.02 -3.83
C MET A 30 3.52 12.73 -4.49
N LEU A 31 2.60 11.86 -4.90
CA LEU A 31 2.93 10.62 -5.61
C LEU A 31 3.34 10.91 -7.05
N ASP A 32 2.70 11.88 -7.70
CA ASP A 32 3.12 12.41 -9.00
C ASP A 32 4.53 13.00 -8.92
N GLU A 33 4.81 13.80 -7.88
CA GLU A 33 6.14 14.35 -7.63
C GLU A 33 7.15 13.23 -7.38
N ALA A 34 6.81 12.22 -6.57
CA ALA A 34 7.69 11.09 -6.30
C ALA A 34 8.06 10.35 -7.59
N ARG A 35 7.11 10.12 -8.50
CA ARG A 35 7.39 9.51 -9.81
C ARG A 35 8.33 10.36 -10.65
N ALA A 36 8.14 11.68 -10.66
CA ALA A 36 9.04 12.60 -11.37
C ALA A 36 10.45 12.60 -10.76
N VAL A 37 10.55 12.61 -9.41
CA VAL A 37 11.83 12.52 -8.69
C VAL A 37 12.54 11.21 -8.99
N CYS A 38 11.82 10.09 -9.08
CA CYS A 38 12.45 8.83 -9.48
C CYS A 38 13.09 8.93 -10.85
N ALA A 39 12.34 9.42 -11.84
CA ALA A 39 12.79 9.48 -13.23
C ALA A 39 14.03 10.36 -13.38
N GLU A 40 14.15 11.41 -12.57
CA GLU A 40 15.29 12.33 -12.61
C GLU A 40 16.48 11.86 -11.76
N PHE A 41 16.25 11.26 -10.59
CA PHE A 41 17.28 11.09 -9.57
C PHE A 41 17.57 9.64 -9.15
N ASN A 42 16.67 8.68 -9.40
CA ASN A 42 16.88 7.32 -8.89
C ASN A 42 17.84 6.51 -9.76
N ARG A 43 18.58 5.62 -9.10
CA ARG A 43 19.57 4.72 -9.72
C ARG A 43 18.92 3.36 -10.04
N ILE A 44 17.86 3.38 -10.83
CA ILE A 44 17.12 2.20 -11.27
C ILE A 44 17.34 2.03 -12.78
N ALA A 45 17.63 0.80 -13.23
CA ALA A 45 17.81 0.52 -14.65
C ALA A 45 16.48 0.28 -15.40
N GLY A 46 15.45 -0.17 -14.69
CA GLY A 46 14.09 -0.34 -15.21
C GLY A 46 13.23 0.92 -15.06
N GLU A 47 11.95 0.80 -15.41
CA GLU A 47 11.03 1.94 -15.44
C GLU A 47 10.26 2.13 -14.12
N ASN A 48 10.10 1.08 -13.31
CA ASN A 48 9.31 1.12 -12.09
C ASN A 48 10.19 1.42 -10.86
N CYS A 49 9.82 2.44 -10.08
CA CYS A 49 10.64 2.94 -8.98
C CYS A 49 9.87 3.22 -7.67
N LEU A 50 8.55 3.05 -7.69
CA LEU A 50 7.70 3.32 -6.53
C LEU A 50 7.49 2.03 -5.74
N TYR A 51 7.37 2.17 -4.42
CA TYR A 51 7.03 1.11 -3.49
C TYR A 51 5.83 1.57 -2.66
N PHE A 52 4.75 0.79 -2.66
CA PHE A 52 3.61 1.05 -1.76
C PHE A 52 3.42 -0.07 -0.74
N GLU A 53 3.02 0.31 0.47
CA GLU A 53 2.45 -0.61 1.45
C GLU A 53 0.97 -0.31 1.69
N THR A 54 0.26 -1.40 1.97
CA THR A 54 -1.19 -1.49 2.08
C THR A 54 -1.54 -2.45 3.22
N GLY A 55 -2.83 -2.67 3.50
CA GLY A 55 -3.24 -3.61 4.53
C GLY A 55 -4.69 -3.40 4.96
N GLN A 56 -5.40 -4.51 5.07
CA GLN A 56 -6.77 -4.53 5.58
C GLN A 56 -6.84 -3.91 7.00
N GLY A 57 -7.83 -3.04 7.21
CA GLY A 57 -8.06 -2.34 8.49
C GLY A 57 -7.59 -0.88 8.51
N SER A 58 -6.64 -0.49 7.64
CA SER A 58 -6.11 0.88 7.56
C SER A 58 -7.19 1.95 7.40
N ALA A 59 -8.10 1.78 6.44
CA ALA A 59 -9.19 2.73 6.22
C ALA A 59 -10.20 2.77 7.37
N LEU A 60 -10.43 1.65 8.07
CA LEU A 60 -11.30 1.61 9.24
C LEU A 60 -10.66 2.35 10.42
N SER A 61 -9.36 2.13 10.65
CA SER A 61 -8.57 2.83 11.67
C SER A 61 -8.59 4.35 11.49
N ALA A 62 -8.55 4.82 10.24
CA ALA A 62 -8.64 6.25 9.90
C ALA A 62 -10.09 6.81 9.92
N GLY A 63 -11.10 5.99 10.28
CA GLY A 63 -12.51 6.35 10.17
C GLY A 63 -12.90 6.77 8.75
N ALA A 64 -12.29 6.15 7.74
CA ALA A 64 -12.29 6.57 6.34
C ALA A 64 -12.75 5.45 5.38
N ASN A 65 -13.39 4.40 5.92
CA ASN A 65 -13.98 3.30 5.16
C ASN A 65 -15.42 3.58 4.70
N PHE A 66 -16.09 4.59 5.26
CA PHE A 66 -17.45 5.01 4.86
C PHE A 66 -18.49 3.87 4.89
N GLY A 67 -18.35 2.94 5.84
CA GLY A 67 -19.25 1.80 5.99
C GLY A 67 -18.92 0.59 5.09
N ALA A 68 -17.92 0.70 4.21
CA ALA A 68 -17.42 -0.44 3.45
C ALA A 68 -16.57 -1.38 4.33
N ASP A 69 -16.52 -2.66 3.95
CA ASP A 69 -15.66 -3.66 4.58
C ASP A 69 -14.17 -3.45 4.23
N GLN A 70 -13.30 -4.07 5.03
CA GLN A 70 -11.85 -3.92 4.88
C GLN A 70 -11.29 -4.48 3.57
N VAL A 71 -11.90 -5.53 3.01
CA VAL A 71 -11.44 -6.18 1.76
C VAL A 71 -11.75 -5.26 0.57
N THR A 72 -12.94 -4.67 0.53
CA THR A 72 -13.30 -3.67 -0.48
C THR A 72 -12.38 -2.44 -0.41
N MET A 73 -12.10 -1.95 0.80
CA MET A 73 -11.19 -0.81 0.97
C MET A 73 -9.76 -1.13 0.56
N GLU A 74 -9.31 -2.35 0.83
CA GLU A 74 -7.98 -2.83 0.45
C GLU A 74 -7.86 -3.01 -1.08
N ALA A 75 -8.87 -3.55 -1.75
CA ALA A 75 -8.90 -3.61 -3.21
C ALA A 75 -8.77 -2.22 -3.87
N ARG A 76 -9.33 -1.17 -3.24
CA ARG A 76 -9.20 0.22 -3.71
C ARG A 76 -7.77 0.74 -3.61
N ASN A 77 -6.99 0.29 -2.62
CA ASN A 77 -5.55 0.59 -2.57
C ASN A 77 -4.84 0.10 -3.84
N TYR A 78 -5.19 -1.08 -4.33
CA TYR A 78 -4.56 -1.66 -5.51
C TYR A 78 -4.95 -0.92 -6.79
N GLY A 79 -6.20 -0.46 -6.89
CA GLY A 79 -6.63 0.44 -7.97
C GLY A 79 -5.83 1.75 -7.99
N LEU A 80 -5.59 2.35 -6.82
CA LEU A 80 -4.75 3.55 -6.69
C LEU A 80 -3.29 3.23 -7.08
N ALA A 81 -2.71 2.15 -6.54
CA ALA A 81 -1.34 1.75 -6.83
C ALA A 81 -1.14 1.49 -8.33
N ARG A 82 -2.10 0.83 -8.99
CA ARG A 82 -2.03 0.50 -10.43
C ARG A 82 -1.82 1.72 -11.31
N HIS A 83 -2.38 2.88 -10.92
CA HIS A 83 -2.21 4.14 -11.64
C HIS A 83 -0.75 4.58 -11.76
N TYR A 84 0.07 4.27 -10.76
CA TYR A 84 1.46 4.72 -10.66
C TYR A 84 2.50 3.68 -11.14
N ASP A 85 2.05 2.49 -11.55
CA ASP A 85 2.90 1.40 -12.05
C ASP A 85 4.14 1.12 -11.15
N PRO A 86 3.94 0.81 -9.86
CA PRO A 86 5.01 0.65 -8.89
C PRO A 86 5.84 -0.61 -9.16
N PHE A 87 7.08 -0.62 -8.67
CA PHE A 87 7.96 -1.78 -8.74
C PHE A 87 7.45 -2.93 -7.87
N ILE A 88 6.93 -2.59 -6.69
CA ILE A 88 6.39 -3.53 -5.73
C ILE A 88 5.29 -2.88 -4.89
N VAL A 89 4.28 -3.67 -4.54
CA VAL A 89 3.27 -3.34 -3.55
C VAL A 89 3.17 -4.51 -2.59
N ASN A 90 3.21 -4.26 -1.30
CA ASN A 90 2.98 -5.29 -0.29
C ASN A 90 1.74 -4.94 0.53
N THR A 91 0.89 -5.94 0.78
CA THR A 91 0.03 -5.90 1.97
C THR A 91 0.91 -6.22 3.18
N VAL A 92 0.69 -5.54 4.30
CA VAL A 92 1.31 -5.86 5.59
C VAL A 92 0.26 -6.54 6.45
N VAL A 93 0.09 -7.84 6.25
CA VAL A 93 -1.03 -8.59 6.84
C VAL A 93 -0.76 -8.87 8.30
N GLY A 94 -1.73 -8.59 9.18
CA GLY A 94 -1.61 -8.84 10.62
C GLY A 94 -0.76 -7.81 11.39
N PHE A 95 -0.42 -6.67 10.76
CA PHE A 95 0.43 -5.64 11.37
C PHE A 95 -0.28 -4.76 12.42
N ILE A 96 -1.58 -4.47 12.22
CA ILE A 96 -2.27 -3.48 13.05
C ILE A 96 -2.69 -4.09 14.39
N GLY A 97 -3.49 -5.16 14.38
CA GLY A 97 -3.86 -5.88 15.59
C GLY A 97 -5.12 -6.73 15.51
N PRO A 98 -5.57 -7.30 16.65
CA PRO A 98 -6.56 -8.37 16.63
C PRO A 98 -7.98 -7.81 16.43
N GLU A 99 -8.15 -6.49 16.53
CA GLU A 99 -9.38 -5.77 16.27
C GLU A 99 -9.72 -5.71 14.78
N TYR A 100 -8.74 -5.97 13.90
CA TYR A 100 -8.92 -6.05 12.45
C TYR A 100 -8.76 -7.48 11.92
N LEU A 101 -7.74 -8.21 12.40
CA LEU A 101 -7.48 -9.61 12.05
C LEU A 101 -7.04 -10.38 13.31
N TYR A 102 -7.97 -11.12 13.91
CA TYR A 102 -7.85 -11.66 15.27
C TYR A 102 -6.93 -12.87 15.41
N ASN A 103 -6.92 -13.78 14.42
CA ASN A 103 -6.27 -15.07 14.55
C ASN A 103 -5.63 -15.55 13.25
N ASP A 104 -4.91 -16.67 13.35
CA ASP A 104 -4.27 -17.38 12.25
C ASP A 104 -5.18 -17.56 11.02
N ARG A 105 -6.43 -17.99 11.23
CA ARG A 105 -7.40 -18.20 10.15
C ARG A 105 -7.70 -16.90 9.41
N GLN A 106 -7.91 -15.80 10.13
CA GLN A 106 -8.22 -14.50 9.54
C GLN A 106 -7.01 -13.91 8.82
N ILE A 107 -5.82 -13.98 9.43
CA ILE A 107 -4.57 -13.48 8.84
C ILE A 107 -4.22 -14.23 7.55
N ILE A 108 -4.27 -15.57 7.56
CA ILE A 108 -4.02 -16.39 6.37
C ILE A 108 -5.04 -16.07 5.27
N ARG A 109 -6.32 -15.94 5.64
CA ARG A 109 -7.38 -15.60 4.67
C ARG A 109 -7.13 -14.24 4.02
N ALA A 110 -6.86 -13.21 4.82
CA ALA A 110 -6.60 -11.85 4.33
C ALA A 110 -5.37 -11.80 3.42
N GLY A 111 -4.27 -12.46 3.79
CA GLY A 111 -3.06 -12.49 2.95
C GLY A 111 -3.30 -13.12 1.58
N LEU A 112 -4.12 -14.18 1.51
CA LEU A 112 -4.51 -14.80 0.24
C LEU A 112 -5.46 -13.92 -0.59
N GLU A 113 -6.41 -13.25 0.07
CA GLU A 113 -7.32 -12.28 -0.58
C GLU A 113 -6.54 -11.11 -1.18
N ASP A 114 -5.67 -10.49 -0.40
CA ASP A 114 -4.86 -9.34 -0.76
C ASP A 114 -3.94 -9.65 -1.93
N HIS A 115 -3.19 -10.77 -1.84
CA HIS A 115 -2.32 -11.20 -2.93
C HIS A 115 -3.12 -11.48 -4.22
N PHE A 116 -4.26 -12.16 -4.12
CA PHE A 116 -5.12 -12.42 -5.28
C PHE A 116 -5.64 -11.11 -5.91
N MET A 117 -6.21 -10.21 -5.10
CA MET A 117 -6.77 -8.94 -5.56
C MET A 117 -5.70 -8.03 -6.17
N GLY A 118 -4.50 -7.99 -5.59
CA GLY A 118 -3.38 -7.25 -6.14
C GLY A 118 -2.93 -7.80 -7.50
N LYS A 119 -2.80 -9.12 -7.64
CA LYS A 119 -2.49 -9.75 -8.94
C LYS A 119 -3.59 -9.49 -9.97
N LEU A 120 -4.87 -9.61 -9.58
CA LEU A 120 -6.01 -9.33 -10.46
C LEU A 120 -6.04 -7.87 -10.92
N SER A 121 -5.65 -6.94 -10.05
CA SER A 121 -5.52 -5.51 -10.36
C SER A 121 -4.32 -5.19 -11.28
N GLY A 122 -3.45 -6.17 -11.55
CA GLY A 122 -2.31 -6.02 -12.44
C GLY A 122 -1.13 -5.28 -11.82
N ILE A 123 -0.94 -5.37 -10.50
CA ILE A 123 0.22 -4.80 -9.80
C ILE A 123 1.22 -5.88 -9.37
N SER A 124 2.47 -5.47 -9.16
CA SER A 124 3.55 -6.32 -8.62
C SER A 124 3.32 -6.58 -7.12
N MET A 125 2.36 -7.45 -6.83
CA MET A 125 1.89 -7.72 -5.46
C MET A 125 2.78 -8.75 -4.75
N GLY A 126 3.25 -8.40 -3.56
CA GLY A 126 3.81 -9.27 -2.53
C GLY A 126 3.02 -9.16 -1.22
N CYS A 127 3.57 -9.72 -0.14
CA CYS A 127 2.94 -9.76 1.17
C CYS A 127 4.02 -9.82 2.26
N ASP A 128 3.99 -8.89 3.20
CA ASP A 128 4.69 -9.03 4.47
C ASP A 128 3.80 -9.84 5.42
N CYS A 129 4.21 -11.09 5.65
CA CYS A 129 3.50 -12.06 6.48
C CYS A 129 3.89 -11.88 7.95
N CYS A 130 3.16 -11.02 8.67
CA CYS A 130 3.46 -10.70 10.06
C CYS A 130 2.29 -10.98 11.01
N TYR A 131 2.56 -10.82 12.30
CA TYR A 131 1.57 -10.80 13.36
C TYR A 131 2.11 -9.97 14.53
N THR A 132 1.20 -9.56 15.39
CA THR A 132 1.45 -8.78 16.61
C THR A 132 1.19 -9.64 17.86
N ASN A 133 1.90 -9.37 18.96
CA ASN A 133 1.94 -10.23 20.16
C ASN A 133 0.90 -9.94 21.26
N HIS A 134 -0.10 -9.09 21.01
CA HIS A 134 -1.16 -8.78 22.00
C HIS A 134 -2.18 -9.90 22.19
#